data_AF-A0A2E9GGK9-F1
#
_entry.id   AF-A0A2E9GGK9-F1
#
_cell.length_a   1.000
_cell.length_b   1.000
_cell.length_c   1.000
_cell.angle_alpha   90.00
_cell.angle_beta   90.00
_cell.angle_gamma   90.00
#
_symmetry.space_group_name_H-M   'P 1'
#
loop_
_entity.id
_entity.type
_entity.pdbx_description
1 polymer ?
#
loop_
_entity_poly.entity_id
_entity_poly.type
_entity_poly.pdbx_seq_one_letter_code
_entity_poly.pdbx_strand_id
1 'polypeptide(L)'
;MSSFEINKIMGAIFSVALLILIITNIADTLYHEKENDNVELNTTNIEENIEAENVDSINEVNIEERLANADINEGLKIIKKCEACHTLDKGGKNRLGPNLHNVVSRKIASVETFKYSKALLELNDNWNNENLDRFLEN
;
A
#
# COMPACT_ATOMS: atom_id res chain seq x y z
N MET A 1 -40.14 37.59 4.84
CA MET A 1 -38.99 37.55 3.92
C MET A 1 -39.49 37.81 2.51
N SER A 2 -38.80 38.63 1.72
CA SER A 2 -39.16 38.82 0.31
C SER A 2 -38.86 37.54 -0.47
N SER A 3 -39.64 37.28 -1.52
CA SER A 3 -39.43 36.13 -2.43
C SER A 3 -38.00 36.10 -3.00
N PHE A 4 -37.38 37.28 -3.14
CA PHE A 4 -36.00 37.43 -3.60
C PHE A 4 -34.97 36.85 -2.62
N GLU A 5 -35.12 37.09 -1.31
CA GLU A 5 -34.23 36.54 -0.29
C GLU A 5 -34.37 35.02 -0.16
N ILE A 6 -35.59 34.50 -0.30
CA ILE A 6 -35.84 33.05 -0.28
C ILE A 6 -35.18 32.36 -1.47
N ASN A 7 -35.29 32.93 -2.68
CA ASN A 7 -34.64 32.37 -3.87
C ASN A 7 -33.11 32.38 -3.77
N LYS A 8 -32.53 33.40 -3.13
CA LYS A 8 -31.09 33.49 -2.89
C LYS A 8 -30.59 32.42 -1.91
N ILE A 9 -31.33 32.20 -0.83
CA ILE A 9 -31.01 31.16 0.16
C ILE A 9 -31.13 29.76 -0.48
N MET A 10 -32.21 29.49 -1.20
CA MET A 10 -32.38 28.21 -1.89
C MET A 10 -31.29 27.97 -2.93
N GLY A 11 -30.93 28.99 -3.70
CA GLY A 11 -29.83 28.91 -4.69
C GLY A 11 -28.47 28.60 -4.06
N ALA A 12 -28.17 29.16 -2.89
CA ALA A 12 -26.94 28.84 -2.15
C ALA A 12 -26.93 27.38 -1.68
N ILE A 13 -28.04 26.87 -1.15
CA ILE A 13 -28.18 25.48 -0.71
C ILE A 13 -27.99 24.52 -1.89
N PHE A 14 -28.68 24.78 -3.00
CA PHE A 14 -28.56 23.94 -4.20
C PHE A 14 -27.15 23.99 -4.80
N SER A 15 -26.49 25.16 -4.79
CA SER A 15 -25.12 25.28 -5.31
C SER A 15 -24.13 24.46 -4.48
N VAL A 16 -24.22 24.50 -3.15
CA VAL A 16 -23.35 23.70 -2.27
C VAL A 16 -23.62 22.20 -2.46
N ALA A 17 -24.90 21.80 -2.51
CA ALA A 17 -25.27 20.39 -2.71
C ALA A 17 -24.77 19.85 -4.06
N LEU A 18 -24.89 20.63 -5.14
CA LEU A 18 -24.39 20.25 -6.46
C LEU A 18 -22.86 20.08 -6.45
N LEU A 19 -22.15 20.98 -5.76
CA LEU A 19 -20.70 20.96 -5.67
C LEU A 19 -20.21 19.70 -4.93
N ILE A 20 -20.88 19.30 -3.85
CA ILE A 20 -20.59 18.06 -3.12
C ILE A 20 -20.84 16.83 -4.00
N LEU A 21 -21.95 16.81 -4.76
CA LEU A 21 -22.28 15.69 -5.65
C LEU A 21 -21.27 15.54 -6.80
N ILE A 22 -20.79 16.66 -7.34
CA ILE A 22 -19.74 16.67 -8.36
C ILE A 22 -18.42 16.14 -7.80
N ILE A 23 -18.01 16.60 -6.61
CA ILE A 23 -16.75 16.16 -5.99
C ILE A 23 -16.80 14.65 -5.69
N THR A 24 -17.89 14.15 -5.14
CA THR A 24 -18.04 12.72 -4.80
C THR A 24 -18.06 11.84 -6.04
N ASN A 25 -18.82 12.20 -7.07
CA ASN A 25 -18.86 11.43 -8.31
C ASN A 25 -17.50 11.39 -9.05
N ILE A 26 -16.77 12.50 -9.03
CA ILE A 26 -15.40 12.56 -9.56
C ILE A 26 -14.45 11.71 -8.71
N ALA A 27 -14.62 11.73 -7.38
CA ALA A 27 -13.82 10.90 -6.49
C ALA A 27 -14.02 9.41 -6.79
N ASP A 28 -15.26 8.93 -6.96
CA ASP A 28 -15.54 7.52 -7.30
C ASP A 28 -14.96 7.12 -8.66
N THR A 29 -14.97 8.04 -9.65
CA THR A 29 -14.39 7.79 -10.98
C THR A 29 -12.86 7.73 -10.94
N LEU A 30 -12.23 8.56 -10.10
CA LEU A 30 -10.77 8.61 -9.99
C LEU A 30 -10.21 7.56 -9.03
N TYR A 31 -11.00 7.14 -8.05
CA TYR A 31 -10.69 6.13 -7.05
C TYR A 31 -11.61 4.92 -7.24
N HIS A 32 -11.40 4.17 -8.32
CA HIS A 32 -11.85 2.79 -8.35
C HIS A 32 -10.93 1.97 -7.43
N GLU A 33 -11.42 1.64 -6.24
CA GLU A 33 -10.88 0.51 -5.49
C GLU A 33 -11.12 -0.74 -6.35
N LYS A 34 -10.01 -1.35 -6.77
CA LYS A 34 -10.04 -2.61 -7.52
C LYS A 34 -10.42 -3.71 -6.52
N GLU A 35 -11.72 -3.85 -6.29
CA GLU A 35 -12.29 -5.02 -5.63
C GLU A 35 -11.96 -6.22 -6.52
N ASN A 36 -10.93 -6.98 -6.14
CA ASN A 36 -10.57 -8.24 -6.78
C ASN A 36 -11.53 -9.33 -6.31
N ASP A 37 -12.83 -9.13 -6.54
CA ASP A 37 -13.76 -10.25 -6.58
C ASP A 37 -13.49 -10.99 -7.89
N ASN A 38 -12.84 -12.14 -7.77
CA ASN A 38 -12.90 -13.34 -8.62
C ASN A 38 -11.61 -14.16 -8.45
N VAL A 39 -11.40 -14.72 -7.26
CA VAL A 39 -10.68 -16.00 -7.16
C VAL A 39 -11.72 -17.09 -7.39
N GLU A 40 -12.06 -17.32 -8.66
CA GLU A 40 -12.64 -18.59 -9.09
C GLU A 40 -11.54 -19.64 -8.95
N LEU A 41 -11.47 -20.26 -7.77
CA LEU A 41 -10.71 -21.48 -7.54
C LEU A 41 -11.32 -22.57 -8.42
N ASN A 42 -10.79 -22.72 -9.63
CA ASN A 42 -10.91 -23.96 -10.39
C ASN A 42 -10.03 -25.03 -9.74
N THR A 43 -10.37 -25.43 -8.53
CA THR A 43 -9.89 -26.67 -7.92
C THR A 43 -10.78 -27.79 -8.43
N THR A 44 -10.48 -28.29 -9.64
CA THR A 44 -10.85 -29.66 -9.97
C THR A 44 -9.58 -30.49 -10.02
N ASN A 45 -9.56 -31.47 -9.12
CA ASN A 45 -8.71 -32.65 -9.11
C ASN A 45 -7.36 -32.53 -8.41
N ILE A 46 -7.38 -32.36 -7.09
CA ILE A 46 -6.50 -33.15 -6.21
C ILE A 46 -7.33 -33.59 -5.01
N GLU A 47 -7.89 -34.80 -5.10
CA GLU A 47 -8.23 -35.58 -3.90
C GLU A 47 -6.89 -36.01 -3.28
N GLU A 48 -6.62 -35.58 -2.05
CA GLU A 48 -6.01 -36.39 -0.98
C GLU A 48 -5.74 -35.51 0.25
N ASN A 49 -6.65 -35.60 1.21
CA ASN A 49 -6.36 -35.83 2.62
C ASN A 49 -5.07 -35.18 3.20
N ILE A 50 -5.15 -33.95 3.71
CA ILE A 50 -4.15 -33.43 4.66
C ILE A 50 -4.86 -32.71 5.81
N GLU A 51 -4.54 -33.20 7.01
CA GLU A 51 -4.89 -32.66 8.33
C GLU A 51 -4.47 -31.20 8.51
N ALA A 52 -5.05 -30.57 9.53
CA ALA A 52 -4.79 -29.20 9.93
C ALA A 52 -3.31 -28.95 10.25
N GLU A 53 -2.52 -28.54 9.26
CA GLU A 53 -1.22 -27.92 9.44
C GLU A 53 -0.84 -27.15 8.16
N ASN A 54 -0.32 -25.93 8.36
CA ASN A 54 0.42 -25.09 7.41
C ASN A 54 -0.37 -24.07 6.55
N VAL A 55 -0.46 -22.84 7.09
CA VAL A 55 -0.90 -21.61 6.40
C VAL A 55 0.30 -20.82 5.83
N ASP A 56 1.54 -21.31 5.96
CA ASP A 56 2.74 -20.63 5.42
C ASP A 56 2.99 -20.93 3.93
N SER A 57 2.43 -22.00 3.37
CA SER A 57 2.80 -22.48 2.02
C SER A 57 2.03 -21.83 0.85
N ILE A 58 1.12 -20.88 1.11
CA ILE A 58 0.37 -20.20 0.03
C ILE A 58 1.14 -18.99 -0.51
N ASN A 59 2.03 -18.39 0.29
CA ASN A 59 2.85 -17.22 -0.11
C ASN A 59 4.24 -17.59 -0.64
N GLU A 60 4.74 -18.77 -0.32
CA GLU A 60 6.10 -19.23 -0.66
C GLU A 60 6.27 -19.64 -2.15
N VAL A 61 5.17 -19.68 -2.92
CA VAL A 61 5.20 -19.98 -4.37
C VAL A 61 5.09 -18.71 -5.22
N ASN A 62 4.83 -17.53 -4.64
CA ASN A 62 4.49 -16.33 -5.43
C ASN A 62 5.61 -15.27 -5.46
N ILE A 63 6.37 -15.06 -4.38
CA ILE A 63 7.37 -13.97 -4.36
C ILE A 63 8.63 -14.30 -5.15
N GLU A 64 9.10 -15.54 -5.12
CA GLU A 64 10.30 -16.00 -5.84
C GLU A 64 10.10 -15.91 -7.36
N GLU A 65 8.92 -16.31 -7.86
CA GLU A 65 8.57 -16.19 -9.28
C GLU A 65 8.44 -14.71 -9.69
N ARG A 66 7.80 -13.88 -8.85
CA ARG A 66 7.69 -12.43 -9.10
C ARG A 66 9.06 -11.75 -9.13
N LEU A 67 9.98 -12.12 -8.24
CA LEU A 67 11.34 -11.61 -8.21
C LEU A 67 12.18 -12.09 -9.39
N ALA A 68 12.02 -13.35 -9.80
CA ALA A 68 12.68 -13.89 -11.00
C ALA A 68 12.26 -13.15 -12.28
N ASN A 69 11.00 -12.70 -12.33
CA ASN A 69 10.44 -11.94 -13.45
C ASN A 69 10.47 -10.40 -13.23
N ALA A 70 11.13 -9.90 -12.19
CA ALA A 70 11.11 -8.48 -11.85
C ALA A 70 11.95 -7.64 -12.83
N ASP A 71 11.44 -6.46 -13.19
CA ASP A 71 12.15 -5.48 -14.03
C ASP A 71 12.71 -4.32 -13.18
N ILE A 72 14.02 -4.12 -13.24
CA ILE A 72 14.73 -3.05 -12.54
C ILE A 72 14.26 -1.66 -12.99
N ASN A 73 13.99 -1.47 -14.28
CA ASN A 73 13.52 -0.19 -14.81
C ASN A 73 12.13 0.16 -14.27
N GLU A 74 11.28 -0.84 -14.07
CA GLU A 74 9.97 -0.63 -13.44
C GLU A 74 10.13 -0.30 -11.95
N GLY A 75 11.02 -1.01 -11.26
CA GLY A 75 11.42 -0.68 -9.89
C GLY A 75 11.90 0.77 -9.73
N LEU A 76 12.70 1.27 -10.68
CA LEU A 76 13.17 2.67 -10.71
C LEU A 76 12.04 3.69 -10.93
N LYS A 77 10.92 3.31 -11.55
CA LYS A 77 9.74 4.18 -11.64
C LYS A 77 8.97 4.18 -10.32
N ILE A 78 8.80 3.00 -9.72
CA ILE A 78 8.04 2.83 -8.48
C ILE A 78 8.73 3.51 -7.30
N ILE A 79 10.05 3.40 -7.19
CA ILE A 79 10.83 3.94 -6.05
C ILE A 79 10.67 5.46 -5.89
N LYS A 80 10.30 6.18 -6.95
CA LYS A 80 10.00 7.63 -6.90
C LYS A 80 8.89 7.97 -5.90
N LYS A 81 7.95 7.04 -5.66
CA LYS A 81 6.91 7.18 -4.62
C LYS A 81 7.52 7.21 -3.21
N CYS A 82 8.64 6.50 -3.02
CA CYS A 82 9.32 6.36 -1.74
C CYS A 82 10.31 7.51 -1.47
N GLU A 83 10.87 8.11 -2.53
CA GLU A 83 11.88 9.18 -2.43
C GLU A 83 11.40 10.45 -1.72
N ALA A 84 10.08 10.70 -1.67
CA ALA A 84 9.53 11.81 -0.91
C ALA A 84 9.86 11.70 0.59
N CYS A 85 9.84 10.47 1.12
CA CYS A 85 10.02 10.20 2.54
C CYS A 85 11.37 9.57 2.87
N HIS A 86 12.06 8.97 1.90
CA HIS A 86 13.29 8.21 2.13
C HIS A 86 14.43 8.68 1.23
N THR A 87 15.66 8.45 1.69
CA THR A 87 16.87 8.57 0.85
C THR A 87 17.39 7.18 0.48
N LEU A 88 18.04 7.07 -0.67
CA LEU A 88 18.53 5.80 -1.22
C LEU A 88 20.07 5.72 -1.26
N ASP A 89 20.75 6.86 -1.20
CA ASP A 89 22.20 6.92 -1.25
C ASP A 89 22.85 6.31 -0.01
N LYS A 90 24.03 5.72 -0.20
CA LYS A 90 24.84 5.21 0.89
C LYS A 90 25.20 6.32 1.88
N GLY A 91 24.80 6.16 3.13
CA GLY A 91 25.02 7.18 4.17
C GLY A 91 24.14 8.42 4.02
N GLY A 92 23.07 8.33 3.21
CA GLY A 92 22.09 9.40 3.06
C GLY A 92 21.39 9.74 4.39
N LYS A 93 20.93 10.98 4.50
CA LYS A 93 20.23 11.47 5.70
C LYS A 93 18.86 10.80 5.84
N ASN A 94 18.41 10.58 7.07
CA ASN A 94 17.01 10.29 7.34
C ASN A 94 16.15 11.53 6.99
N ARG A 95 14.93 11.30 6.51
CA ARG A 95 13.92 12.34 6.25
C ARG A 95 12.70 12.06 7.13
N LEU A 96 11.51 12.03 6.55
CA LEU A 96 10.31 11.55 7.25
C LEU A 96 10.43 10.06 7.59
N GLY A 97 11.11 9.29 6.74
CA GLY A 97 11.52 7.92 6.99
C GLY A 97 13.04 7.75 7.04
N PRO A 98 13.52 6.57 7.50
CA PRO A 98 14.95 6.25 7.56
C PRO A 98 15.54 6.08 6.15
N ASN A 99 16.87 6.20 6.02
CA ASN A 99 17.56 5.84 4.79
C ASN A 99 17.36 4.35 4.41
N LEU A 100 17.10 4.07 3.13
CA LEU A 100 16.80 2.73 2.61
C LEU A 100 17.99 2.07 1.90
N HIS A 101 19.17 2.68 1.89
CA HIS A 101 20.35 2.04 1.34
C HIS A 101 20.63 0.72 2.08
N ASN A 102 20.80 -0.37 1.33
CA ASN A 102 20.92 -1.74 1.86
C ASN A 102 19.80 -2.10 2.86
N VAL A 103 18.55 -1.77 2.55
CA VAL A 103 17.41 -2.16 3.39
C VAL A 103 17.12 -3.66 3.34
N VAL A 104 17.35 -4.32 2.20
CA VAL A 104 17.13 -5.78 2.07
C VAL A 104 18.05 -6.54 3.03
N SER A 105 17.46 -7.49 3.75
CA SER A 105 18.05 -8.27 4.84
C SER A 105 18.49 -7.48 6.08
N ARG A 106 18.28 -6.16 6.11
CA ARG A 106 18.59 -5.34 7.29
C ARG A 106 17.57 -5.64 8.41
N LYS A 107 18.03 -5.65 9.66
CA LYS A 107 17.15 -5.78 10.83
C LYS A 107 16.08 -4.69 10.82
N ILE A 108 14.83 -5.07 11.09
CA ILE A 108 13.72 -4.13 11.21
C ILE A 108 14.02 -3.13 12.33
N ALA A 109 13.67 -1.86 12.10
CA ALA A 109 13.87 -0.77 13.05
C ALA A 109 15.32 -0.55 13.55
N SER A 110 16.34 -0.86 12.74
CA SER A 110 17.74 -0.84 13.17
C SER A 110 18.53 0.44 12.88
N VAL A 111 17.97 1.44 12.20
CA VAL A 111 18.67 2.72 11.98
C VAL A 111 18.63 3.55 13.26
N GLU A 112 19.73 3.52 14.02
CA GLU A 112 19.82 4.12 15.37
C GLU A 112 19.46 5.61 15.42
N THR A 113 19.71 6.34 14.33
CA THR A 113 19.44 7.78 14.24
C THR A 113 18.00 8.11 13.86
N PHE A 114 17.14 7.11 13.67
CA PHE A 114 15.72 7.28 13.33
C PHE A 114 14.82 6.81 14.47
N LYS A 115 13.72 7.53 14.70
CA LYS A 115 12.73 7.20 15.73
C LYS A 115 11.60 6.38 15.12
N TYR A 116 11.60 5.08 15.40
CA TYR A 116 10.57 4.15 14.93
C TYR A 116 9.31 4.16 15.80
N SER A 117 8.20 3.67 15.23
CA SER A 117 6.99 3.38 15.99
C SER A 117 7.22 2.19 16.94
N LYS A 118 6.40 2.10 17.99
CA LYS A 118 6.45 0.96 18.92
C LYS A 118 6.22 -0.37 18.19
N ALA A 119 5.26 -0.41 17.28
CA ALA A 119 4.93 -1.59 16.49
C ALA A 119 6.15 -2.13 15.71
N LEU A 120 6.93 -1.26 15.05
CA LEU A 120 8.14 -1.70 14.33
C LEU A 120 9.28 -2.11 15.26
N LEU A 121 9.39 -1.50 16.45
CA LEU A 121 10.41 -1.87 17.44
C LEU A 121 10.13 -3.21 18.11
N GLU A 122 8.86 -3.61 18.21
CA GLU A 122 8.43 -4.89 18.77
C GLU A 122 8.69 -6.07 17.81
N LEU A 123 8.86 -5.79 16.52
CA LEU A 123 9.22 -6.80 15.52
C LEU A 123 10.71 -7.14 15.61
N ASN A 124 11.02 -8.38 16.00
CA ASN A 124 12.39 -8.89 16.03
C ASN A 124 12.69 -9.78 14.81
N ASP A 125 12.67 -9.16 13.63
CA ASP A 125 12.93 -9.83 12.34
C ASP A 125 13.77 -8.94 11.40
N ASN A 126 14.03 -9.41 10.19
CA ASN A 126 14.76 -8.73 9.12
C ASN A 126 13.85 -8.42 7.92
N TRP A 127 14.22 -7.42 7.14
CA TRP A 127 13.59 -7.10 5.85
C TRP A 127 14.00 -8.10 4.75
N ASN A 128 13.59 -9.37 4.86
CA ASN A 128 13.64 -10.32 3.74
C ASN A 128 12.58 -9.98 2.67
N ASN A 129 12.57 -10.73 1.57
CA ASN A 129 11.67 -10.43 0.45
C ASN A 129 10.21 -10.58 0.85
N GLU A 130 9.89 -11.59 1.64
CA GLU A 130 8.55 -11.94 2.09
C GLU A 130 8.00 -10.86 3.04
N ASN A 131 8.81 -10.42 3.99
CA ASN A 131 8.45 -9.37 4.94
C ASN A 131 8.32 -8.02 4.25
N LEU A 132 9.17 -7.72 3.27
CA LEU A 132 9.07 -6.49 2.47
C LEU A 132 7.83 -6.49 1.59
N ASP A 133 7.53 -7.60 0.90
CA ASP A 133 6.35 -7.73 0.05
C ASP A 133 5.08 -7.52 0.88
N ARG A 134 4.96 -8.25 2.00
CA ARG A 134 3.82 -8.11 2.92
C ARG A 134 3.70 -6.70 3.52
N PHE A 135 4.83 -6.05 3.82
CA PHE A 135 4.81 -4.69 4.37
C PHE A 135 4.43 -3.62 3.34
N LEU A 136 4.68 -3.87 2.05
CA LEU A 136 4.39 -2.92 0.96
C LEU A 136 3.04 -3.16 0.29
N GLU A 137 2.39 -4.29 0.56
CA GLU A 137 1.09 -4.65 0.00
C GLU A 137 -0.05 -3.72 0.47
N ASN A 138 -0.02 -3.31 1.75
CA ASN A 138 -1.08 -2.50 2.39
C ASN A 138 -0.52 -1.37 3.29
#